data_AF-A0A9D6L9F6-F1
#
_entry.id   AF-A0A9D6L9F6-F1
#
_cell.length_a   1.000
_cell.length_b   1.000
_cell.length_c   1.000
_cell.angle_alpha   90.00
_cell.angle_beta   90.00
_cell.angle_gamma   90.00
#
_symmetry.space_group_name_H-M   'P 1'
#
loop_
_entity.id
_entity.type
_entity.pdbx_description
1 polymer ?
#
loop_
_entity_poly.entity_id
_entity_poly.type
_entity_poly.pdbx_seq_one_letter_code
_entity_poly.pdbx_strand_id
1 'polypeptide(L)'
;MKTQILFALLSLTAADLTPASAADCTNFTGAWAGTCVTNGQTTHDEMGVQQQGCQAVNLGGQNVIMGRSTTDTRVSDGVVITTVISADWNPVRSEIVGKYVIIQRPLQGQGERYVALDTNVKLESGKLVVAARGEGIDARCSYEKRQ
;
A
#
# COMPACT_ATOMS: atom_id res chain seq x y z
N MET A 1 53.17 -23.21 18.40
CA MET A 1 52.08 -22.47 19.09
C MET A 1 51.01 -22.16 18.06
N LYS A 2 49.76 -22.55 18.37
CA LYS A 2 48.57 -22.42 17.51
C LYS A 2 47.93 -21.05 17.76
N THR A 3 47.64 -20.29 16.71
CA THR A 3 46.74 -19.13 16.82
C THR A 3 45.45 -19.49 16.11
N GLN A 4 44.43 -19.82 16.90
CA GLN A 4 43.06 -19.98 16.39
C GLN A 4 42.42 -18.59 16.34
N ILE A 5 42.04 -18.15 15.14
CA ILE A 5 41.20 -16.96 14.98
C ILE A 5 39.78 -17.40 15.31
N LEU A 6 39.27 -16.93 16.44
CA LEU A 6 37.89 -17.13 16.86
C LEU A 6 37.01 -16.19 16.02
N PHE A 7 36.34 -16.72 15.00
CA PHE A 7 35.22 -16.02 14.37
C PHE A 7 34.03 -16.11 15.31
N ALA A 8 33.77 -15.04 16.07
CA ALA A 8 32.46 -14.86 16.68
C ALA A 8 31.47 -14.61 15.54
N LEU A 9 30.76 -15.65 15.11
CA LEU A 9 29.51 -15.46 14.39
C LEU A 9 28.56 -14.74 15.35
N LEU A 10 28.37 -13.44 15.14
CA LEU A 10 27.15 -12.78 15.61
C LEU A 10 26.00 -13.45 14.85
N SER A 11 25.45 -14.51 15.44
CA SER A 11 24.10 -14.96 15.11
C SER A 11 23.16 -13.82 15.47
N LEU A 12 22.85 -12.96 14.50
CA LEU A 12 21.66 -12.13 14.58
C LEU A 12 20.48 -13.09 14.66
N THR A 13 20.05 -13.40 15.87
CA THR A 13 18.72 -13.94 16.09
C THR A 13 17.75 -12.97 15.44
N ALA A 14 16.90 -13.47 14.55
CA ALA A 14 15.74 -12.77 13.98
C ALA A 14 14.66 -12.47 15.06
N ALA A 15 15.12 -12.10 16.26
CA ALA A 15 14.31 -11.64 17.36
C ALA A 15 14.04 -10.15 17.12
N ASP A 16 12.75 -9.83 17.09
CA ASP A 16 12.18 -8.48 17.08
C ASP A 16 12.19 -7.72 15.75
N LEU A 17 11.76 -8.41 14.67
CA LEU A 17 10.85 -7.78 13.71
C LEU A 17 9.40 -8.04 14.15
N THR A 18 9.06 -7.74 15.40
CA THR A 18 7.64 -7.47 15.70
C THR A 18 7.39 -6.06 15.19
N PRO A 19 6.55 -5.86 14.16
CA PRO A 19 6.05 -4.52 13.86
C PRO A 19 5.41 -4.04 15.15
N ALA A 20 6.04 -3.08 15.82
CA ALA A 20 5.52 -2.52 17.05
C ALA A 20 4.05 -2.16 16.77
N SER A 21 3.10 -2.71 17.51
CA SER A 21 1.70 -2.32 17.36
C SER A 21 1.63 -0.82 17.60
N ALA A 22 1.12 -0.04 16.64
CA ALA A 22 0.90 1.37 16.91
C ALA A 22 -0.10 1.48 18.06
N ALA A 23 0.21 2.30 19.06
CA ALA A 23 -0.61 2.42 20.27
C ALA A 23 -2.08 2.78 19.97
N ASP A 24 -2.33 3.44 18.84
CA ASP A 24 -3.65 3.88 18.38
C ASP A 24 -4.08 3.28 17.03
N CYS A 25 -3.37 2.26 16.52
CA CYS A 25 -3.84 1.59 15.32
C CYS A 25 -5.09 0.77 15.64
N THR A 26 -6.21 1.21 15.05
CA THR A 26 -7.45 0.48 15.07
C THR A 26 -7.50 -0.37 13.81
N ASN A 27 -7.61 -1.69 13.94
CA ASN A 27 -7.91 -2.53 12.79
C ASN A 27 -9.24 -2.06 12.18
N PHE A 28 -9.24 -1.65 10.92
CA PHE A 28 -10.48 -1.45 10.17
C PHE A 28 -10.67 -2.57 9.16
N THR A 29 -11.85 -3.18 9.23
CA THR A 29 -12.29 -4.22 8.31
C THR A 29 -13.72 -3.96 7.90
N GLY A 30 -14.02 -4.19 6.62
CA GLY A 30 -15.38 -4.13 6.08
C GLY A 30 -15.44 -3.67 4.64
N ALA A 31 -16.65 -3.67 4.12
CA ALA A 31 -17.00 -2.98 2.88
C ALA A 31 -17.32 -1.52 3.19
N TRP A 32 -16.78 -0.63 2.36
CA TRP A 32 -16.95 0.81 2.47
C TRP A 32 -17.52 1.33 1.16
N ALA A 33 -18.47 2.26 1.22
CA ALA A 33 -19.09 2.84 0.04
C ALA A 33 -19.16 4.36 0.19
N GLY A 34 -19.00 5.09 -0.91
CA GLY A 34 -18.96 6.53 -0.84
C GLY A 34 -18.65 7.19 -2.16
N THR A 35 -18.07 8.38 -2.05
CA THR A 35 -17.88 9.28 -3.19
C THR A 35 -16.40 9.54 -3.40
N CYS A 36 -15.96 9.42 -4.65
CA CYS A 36 -14.63 9.78 -5.11
C CYS A 36 -14.71 11.01 -6.01
N VAL A 37 -13.86 11.99 -5.77
CA VAL A 37 -13.62 13.11 -6.69
C VAL A 37 -12.26 12.90 -7.31
N THR A 38 -12.21 12.64 -8.62
CA THR A 38 -10.98 12.44 -9.39
C THR A 38 -10.92 13.50 -10.48
N ASN A 39 -9.91 14.37 -10.44
CA ASN A 39 -9.74 15.46 -11.41
C ASN A 39 -11.01 16.31 -11.61
N GLY A 40 -11.75 16.54 -10.52
CA GLY A 40 -13.00 17.31 -10.52
C GLY A 40 -14.26 16.53 -10.94
N GLN A 41 -14.13 15.27 -11.34
CA GLN A 41 -15.27 14.40 -11.61
C GLN A 41 -15.65 13.58 -10.38
N THR A 42 -16.95 13.54 -10.08
CA THR A 42 -17.49 12.82 -8.94
C THR A 42 -18.06 11.47 -9.37
N THR A 43 -17.60 10.40 -8.74
CA THR A 43 -18.10 9.03 -8.92
C THR A 43 -18.53 8.43 -7.58
N HIS A 44 -19.38 7.40 -7.64
CA HIS A 44 -19.69 6.56 -6.48
C HIS A 44 -18.90 5.28 -6.60
N ASP A 45 -18.29 4.86 -5.50
CA ASP A 45 -17.36 3.75 -5.49
C ASP A 45 -17.51 2.93 -4.20
N GLU A 46 -17.12 1.65 -4.29
CA GLU A 46 -17.12 0.71 -3.18
C GLU A 46 -15.76 0.05 -3.05
N MET A 47 -15.26 -0.04 -1.83
CA MET A 47 -13.97 -0.67 -1.55
C MET A 47 -14.04 -1.61 -0.35
N GLY A 48 -13.41 -2.77 -0.50
CA GLY A 48 -13.10 -3.65 0.63
C GLY A 48 -11.74 -3.25 1.21
N VAL A 49 -11.71 -3.08 2.53
CA VAL A 49 -10.44 -2.91 3.26
C VAL A 49 -10.41 -3.86 4.43
N GLN A 50 -9.28 -4.52 4.62
CA GLN A 50 -9.00 -5.32 5.78
C GLN A 50 -7.60 -5.02 6.31
N GLN A 51 -7.53 -4.45 7.50
CA GLN A 51 -6.28 -4.28 8.23
C GLN A 51 -6.13 -5.38 9.28
N GLN A 52 -4.97 -6.05 9.28
CA GLN A 52 -4.67 -7.12 10.22
C GLN A 52 -3.47 -6.77 11.09
N GLY A 53 -3.69 -6.64 12.39
CA GLY A 53 -2.66 -6.47 13.41
C GLY A 53 -1.77 -5.24 13.22
N CYS A 54 -2.19 -4.26 12.41
CA CYS A 54 -1.38 -3.10 12.01
C CYS A 54 -0.13 -3.44 11.19
N GLN A 55 -0.03 -4.68 10.70
CA GLN A 55 1.14 -5.20 9.98
C GLN A 55 0.88 -5.39 8.50
N ALA A 56 -0.38 -5.52 8.11
CA ALA A 56 -0.78 -5.66 6.72
C ALA A 56 -2.10 -4.96 6.46
N VAL A 57 -2.28 -4.53 5.22
CA VAL A 57 -3.53 -4.01 4.69
C VAL A 57 -3.87 -4.74 3.40
N ASN A 58 -5.11 -5.20 3.28
CA ASN A 58 -5.68 -5.63 2.02
C ASN A 58 -6.47 -4.47 1.40
N LEU A 59 -6.04 -4.02 0.22
CA LEU A 59 -6.72 -2.98 -0.56
C LEU A 59 -7.05 -3.55 -1.93
N GLY A 60 -8.35 -3.59 -2.27
CA GLY A 60 -8.79 -4.05 -3.59
C GLY A 60 -8.35 -5.48 -3.92
N GLY A 61 -8.26 -6.35 -2.92
CA GLY A 61 -7.84 -7.75 -3.07
C GLY A 61 -6.34 -8.00 -2.96
N GLN A 62 -5.50 -6.96 -2.95
CA GLN A 62 -4.06 -7.12 -2.77
C GLN A 62 -3.65 -6.95 -1.32
N ASN A 63 -2.96 -7.96 -0.77
CA ASN A 63 -2.40 -7.90 0.57
C ASN A 63 -1.00 -7.26 0.55
N VAL A 64 -0.82 -6.18 1.28
CA VAL A 64 0.43 -5.42 1.38
C VAL A 64 0.90 -5.44 2.82
N ILE A 65 2.11 -5.96 3.04
CA ILE A 65 2.75 -5.97 4.37
C ILE A 65 3.41 -4.61 4.59
N MET A 66 3.16 -3.99 5.74
CA MET A 66 3.72 -2.71 6.14
C MET A 66 5.25 -2.76 6.18
N GLY A 67 5.90 -1.71 5.64
CA GLY A 67 7.35 -1.62 5.51
C GLY A 67 7.93 -2.52 4.41
N ARG A 68 7.08 -3.16 3.59
CA ARG A 68 7.50 -3.98 2.45
C ARG A 68 6.83 -3.52 1.16
N SER A 69 7.40 -3.95 0.04
CA SER A 69 6.81 -3.77 -1.28
C SER A 69 6.28 -5.10 -1.81
N THR A 70 5.09 -5.06 -2.39
CA THR A 70 4.49 -6.16 -3.17
C THR A 70 4.54 -5.78 -4.64
N THR A 71 4.98 -6.70 -5.49
CA THR A 71 5.01 -6.52 -6.94
C THR A 71 4.10 -7.55 -7.60
N ASP A 72 3.21 -7.10 -8.47
CA ASP A 72 2.36 -7.93 -9.32
C ASP A 72 2.65 -7.63 -10.79
N THR A 73 2.80 -8.67 -11.61
CA THR A 73 3.03 -8.51 -13.05
C THR A 73 2.02 -9.34 -13.81
N ARG A 74 1.28 -8.69 -14.70
CA ARG A 74 0.26 -9.31 -15.56
C ARG A 74 0.41 -8.85 -17.00
N VAL A 75 -0.11 -9.65 -17.92
CA VAL A 75 -0.19 -9.30 -19.35
C VAL A 75 -1.65 -9.10 -19.71
N SER A 76 -1.99 -7.95 -20.28
CA SER A 76 -3.33 -7.63 -20.80
C SER A 76 -3.19 -6.92 -22.13
N ASP A 77 -3.94 -7.38 -23.15
CA ASP A 77 -4.05 -6.71 -24.46
C ASP A 77 -2.71 -6.35 -25.11
N GLY A 78 -1.72 -7.25 -25.03
CA GLY A 78 -0.40 -7.03 -25.62
C GLY A 78 0.51 -6.08 -24.83
N VAL A 79 0.15 -5.73 -23.60
CA VAL A 79 0.92 -4.88 -22.68
C VAL A 79 1.24 -5.66 -21.42
N VAL A 80 2.52 -5.61 -21.01
CA VAL A 80 2.97 -6.05 -19.68
C VAL A 80 2.72 -4.92 -18.70
N ILE A 81 1.94 -5.19 -17.67
CA ILE A 81 1.63 -4.26 -16.60
C ILE A 81 2.30 -4.79 -15.34
N THR A 82 3.28 -4.05 -14.82
CA THR A 82 3.89 -4.31 -13.52
C THR A 82 3.41 -3.26 -12.54
N THR A 83 2.84 -3.72 -11.43
CA THR A 83 2.36 -2.89 -10.34
C THR A 83 3.25 -3.13 -9.14
N VAL A 84 3.86 -2.07 -8.60
CA VAL A 84 4.61 -2.11 -7.35
C VAL A 84 3.85 -1.29 -6.31
N ILE A 85 3.50 -1.92 -5.19
CA ILE A 85 2.81 -1.27 -4.08
C ILE A 85 3.69 -1.37 -2.84
N SER A 86 3.98 -0.25 -2.20
CA SER A 86 4.49 -0.23 -0.84
C SER A 86 3.52 0.48 0.08
N ALA A 87 3.39 0.01 1.30
CA ALA A 87 2.63 0.68 2.35
C ALA A 87 3.48 0.78 3.62
N ASP A 88 3.40 1.91 4.29
CA ASP A 88 3.98 2.12 5.61
C ASP A 88 3.04 2.99 6.44
N TRP A 89 3.31 3.11 7.73
CA TRP A 89 2.69 4.11 8.57
C TRP A 89 3.38 5.45 8.40
N ASN A 90 2.62 6.54 8.47
CA ASN A 90 3.24 7.82 8.77
C ASN A 90 3.93 7.78 10.15
N PRO A 91 4.87 8.69 10.47
CA PRO A 91 5.64 8.62 11.71
C PRO A 91 4.81 8.59 13.01
N VAL A 92 3.65 9.25 12.99
CA VAL A 92 2.69 9.29 14.13
C VAL A 92 1.67 8.16 14.10
N ARG A 93 1.70 7.30 13.07
CA ARG A 93 0.88 6.11 12.87
C ARG A 93 -0.63 6.35 12.88
N SER A 94 -1.04 7.48 12.32
CA SER A 94 -2.45 7.87 12.15
C SER A 94 -2.98 7.60 10.74
N GLU A 95 -2.10 7.39 9.77
CA GLU A 95 -2.47 7.06 8.39
C GLU A 95 -1.49 6.06 7.78
N ILE A 96 -2.01 5.20 6.90
CA ILE A 96 -1.22 4.35 6.04
C ILE A 96 -0.83 5.19 4.83
N VAL A 97 0.46 5.41 4.64
CA VAL A 97 1.02 6.06 3.46
C VAL A 97 1.46 4.99 2.47
N GLY A 98 0.95 5.09 1.24
CA GLY A 98 1.21 4.15 0.18
C GLY A 98 1.94 4.81 -0.97
N LYS A 99 2.69 4.00 -1.72
CA LYS A 99 3.21 4.36 -3.02
C LYS A 99 2.82 3.26 -4.00
N TYR A 100 2.20 3.67 -5.10
CA TYR A 100 1.72 2.80 -6.15
C TYR A 100 2.40 3.19 -7.46
N VAL A 101 3.19 2.27 -8.02
CA VAL A 101 3.90 2.48 -9.28
C VAL A 101 3.39 1.50 -10.31
N ILE A 102 2.84 2.01 -11.40
CA ILE A 102 2.48 1.22 -12.58
C ILE A 102 3.55 1.42 -13.63
N ILE A 103 4.08 0.31 -14.14
CA ILE A 103 4.96 0.28 -15.30
C ILE A 103 4.21 -0.47 -16.40
N GLN A 104 3.91 0.21 -17.49
CA GLN A 104 3.28 -0.38 -18.67
C GLN A 104 4.30 -0.48 -19.79
N ARG A 105 4.52 -1.69 -20.29
CA ARG A 105 5.47 -2.00 -21.37
C ARG A 105 4.77 -2.80 -22.47
N PRO A 106 4.60 -2.26 -23.68
CA PRO A 106 4.09 -3.02 -24.82
C PRO A 106 4.98 -4.24 -25.14
N LEU A 107 4.38 -5.35 -25.58
CA LEU A 107 5.11 -6.57 -25.95
C LEU A 107 5.93 -6.40 -27.24
N GLN A 108 5.53 -5.47 -28.12
CA GLN A 108 6.24 -5.15 -29.36
C GLN A 108 6.37 -3.63 -29.49
N GLY A 109 7.61 -3.13 -29.46
CA GLY A 109 7.95 -1.77 -29.88
C GLY A 109 7.45 -0.61 -29.01
N GLN A 110 8.44 0.15 -28.51
CA GLN A 110 8.42 1.50 -27.94
C GLN A 110 7.81 1.75 -26.54
N GLY A 111 8.65 2.40 -25.72
CA GLY A 111 8.31 3.22 -24.57
C GLY A 111 7.82 2.45 -23.34
N GLU A 112 8.51 2.61 -22.21
CA GLU A 112 7.88 2.29 -20.93
C GLU A 112 7.09 3.51 -20.48
N ARG A 113 5.83 3.29 -20.11
CA ARG A 113 5.06 4.30 -19.39
C ARG A 113 5.13 4.01 -17.91
N TYR A 114 5.54 5.01 -17.15
CA TYR A 114 5.53 4.99 -15.70
C TYR A 114 4.36 5.84 -15.23
N VAL A 115 3.69 5.41 -14.16
CA VAL A 115 2.75 6.21 -13.40
C VAL A 115 3.05 5.96 -11.94
N ALA A 116 3.41 7.01 -11.21
CA ALA A 116 3.62 6.93 -9.76
C ALA A 116 2.51 7.72 -9.05
N LEU A 117 1.85 7.07 -8.10
CA LEU A 117 0.83 7.65 -7.26
C LEU A 117 1.24 7.49 -5.81
N ASP A 118 1.26 8.60 -5.08
CA ASP A 118 1.32 8.57 -3.63
C ASP A 118 -0.12 8.48 -3.12
N THR A 119 -0.35 7.56 -2.19
CA THR A 119 -1.67 7.31 -1.62
C THR A 119 -1.63 7.47 -0.10
N ASN A 120 -2.75 7.84 0.50
CA ASN A 120 -2.91 7.73 1.94
C ASN A 120 -4.30 7.22 2.29
N VAL A 121 -4.36 6.37 3.31
CA VAL A 121 -5.57 5.76 3.83
C VAL A 121 -5.64 6.05 5.33
N LYS A 122 -6.71 6.68 5.78
CA LYS A 122 -6.94 6.98 7.20
C LYS A 122 -8.41 6.88 7.56
N LEU A 123 -8.68 6.68 8.85
CA LEU A 123 -10.00 6.89 9.42
C LEU A 123 -10.10 8.33 9.94
N GLU A 124 -11.09 9.07 9.45
CA GLU A 124 -11.36 10.44 9.89
C GLU A 124 -12.85 10.56 10.22
N SER A 125 -13.15 10.86 11.49
CA SER A 125 -14.53 11.03 11.98
C SER A 125 -15.45 9.84 11.64
N GLY A 126 -14.92 8.62 11.72
CA GLY A 126 -15.66 7.38 11.41
C GLY A 126 -15.78 7.03 9.93
N LYS A 127 -15.25 7.88 9.03
CA LYS A 127 -15.21 7.62 7.58
C LYS A 127 -13.83 7.15 7.16
N LEU A 128 -13.77 6.25 6.19
CA LEU A 128 -12.53 5.87 5.54
C LEU A 128 -12.22 6.92 4.47
N VAL A 129 -11.10 7.60 4.62
CA VAL A 129 -10.62 8.59 3.65
C VAL A 129 -9.44 7.99 2.90
N VAL A 130 -9.54 7.97 1.58
CA VAL A 130 -8.48 7.54 0.67
C VAL A 130 -8.17 8.69 -0.26
N ALA A 131 -6.92 9.11 -0.36
CA ALA A 131 -6.51 10.01 -1.42
C ALA A 131 -5.34 9.43 -2.20
N ALA A 132 -5.25 9.83 -3.46
CA ALA A 132 -4.18 9.45 -4.38
C ALA A 132 -3.77 10.67 -5.20
N ARG A 133 -2.46 10.91 -5.34
CA ARG A 133 -1.92 12.03 -6.12
C ARG A 133 -0.72 11.59 -6.94
N GLY A 134 -0.65 12.07 -8.19
CA GLY A 134 0.50 11.87 -9.07
C GLY A 134 0.12 11.92 -10.55
N GLU A 135 1.07 12.27 -11.42
CA GLU A 135 0.93 12.31 -12.89
C GLU A 135 -0.47 12.70 -13.44
N GLY A 136 -0.98 13.86 -13.03
CA GLY A 136 -2.28 14.37 -13.52
C GLY A 136 -3.51 13.69 -12.91
N ILE A 137 -3.34 12.95 -11.82
CA ILE A 137 -4.40 12.40 -10.96
C ILE A 137 -4.34 13.13 -9.61
N ASP A 138 -5.44 13.77 -9.22
CA ASP A 138 -5.77 14.11 -7.83
C ASP A 138 -7.13 13.49 -7.52
N ALA A 139 -7.10 12.40 -6.77
CA ALA A 139 -8.27 11.65 -6.35
C ALA A 139 -8.44 11.76 -4.83
N ARG A 140 -9.67 12.03 -4.39
CA ARG A 140 -10.06 12.01 -2.98
C ARG A 140 -11.38 11.31 -2.82
N CYS A 141 -11.38 10.27 -2.00
CA CYS A 141 -12.52 9.46 -1.71
C CYS A 141 -12.83 9.50 -0.22
N SER A 142 -14.12 9.60 0.10
CA SER A 142 -14.64 9.50 1.46
C SER A 142 -15.72 8.44 1.48
N TYR A 143 -15.50 7.38 2.24
CA TYR A 143 -16.38 6.24 2.33
C TYR A 143 -16.95 6.06 3.72
N GLU A 144 -18.19 5.61 3.77
CA GLU A 144 -18.88 5.18 4.98
C GLU A 144 -18.89 3.66 5.04
N LYS A 145 -18.77 3.11 6.26
CA LYS A 145 -18.80 1.68 6.47
C LYS A 145 -20.20 1.16 6.12
N ARG A 146 -20.28 0.16 5.24
CA ARG A 146 -21.56 -0.54 4.98
C ARG A 146 -21.91 -1.39 6.18
N GLN A 147 -23.19 -1.36 6.57
CA GLN A 147 -23.75 -2.21 7.62
C GLN A 147 -23.83 -3.66 7.17
#